data_AF-A0A820G5H9-F1
#
_entry.id   AF-A0A820G5H9-F1
#
_cell.length_a   1.000
_cell.length_b   1.000
_cell.length_c   1.000
_cell.angle_alpha   90.00
_cell.angle_beta   90.00
_cell.angle_gamma   90.00
#
_symmetry.space_group_name_H-M   'P 1'
#
loop_
_entity.id
_entity.type
_entity.pdbx_description
1 polymer ?
#
loop_
_entity_poly.entity_id
_entity_poly.type
_entity_poly.pdbx_seq_one_letter_code
_entity_poly.pdbx_strand_id
1 'polypeptide(L)'
;MAGANNKRKCFTCDRENNTYTCEGCSKRFCVIHIPEHHQRLNEELHHIVDDYNEFKERINEQKQYSQSYTVIEQIDQWGKVSIEKIKQKAKDSREMIIGSLQTCINDIETKFNDLNKQIQQLQIQNDFNEINLNYLRNQLRKITEELNNPLNISIQEDPQSFISDI
;
A
#
# COMPACT_ATOMS: atom_id res chain seq x y z
N MET A 1 -38.51 -36.17 64.79
CA MET A 1 -37.04 -36.19 64.94
C MET A 1 -36.50 -37.38 64.16
N ALA A 2 -35.83 -37.13 63.03
CA ALA A 2 -35.20 -38.17 62.23
C ALA A 2 -33.74 -37.76 62.02
N GLY A 3 -32.82 -38.43 62.71
CA GLY A 3 -31.39 -38.21 62.59
C GLY A 3 -30.91 -38.70 61.24
N ALA A 4 -30.69 -37.78 60.29
CA ALA A 4 -29.98 -38.09 59.06
C ALA A 4 -28.54 -38.44 59.41
N ASN A 5 -28.19 -39.72 59.28
CA ASN A 5 -26.86 -40.25 59.51
C ASN A 5 -25.95 -39.80 58.35
N ASN A 6 -25.50 -38.54 58.42
CA ASN A 6 -24.75 -37.88 57.36
C ASN A 6 -23.29 -38.39 57.42
N LYS A 7 -22.98 -39.40 56.61
CA LYS A 7 -21.67 -40.08 56.57
C LYS A 7 -20.54 -39.07 56.33
N ARG A 8 -19.81 -38.71 57.40
CA ARG A 8 -18.67 -37.76 57.37
C ARG A 8 -17.37 -38.42 56.89
N LYS A 9 -17.42 -39.09 55.73
CA LYS A 9 -16.28 -39.84 55.18
C LYS A 9 -15.27 -38.94 54.48
N CYS A 10 -14.00 -39.33 54.54
CA CYS A 10 -12.94 -38.70 53.76
C CYS A 10 -13.05 -39.09 52.28
N PHE A 11 -13.02 -38.11 51.37
CA PHE A 11 -13.11 -38.30 49.92
C PHE A 11 -11.99 -39.21 49.37
N THR A 12 -10.79 -39.17 49.97
CA THR A 12 -9.64 -39.98 49.51
C THR A 12 -9.61 -41.41 50.04
N CYS A 13 -10.02 -41.65 51.30
CA CYS A 13 -9.80 -42.95 51.98
C CYS A 13 -11.04 -43.58 52.62
N ASP A 14 -12.21 -42.96 52.48
CA ASP A 14 -13.53 -43.44 52.95
C ASP A 14 -13.68 -43.71 54.46
N ARG A 15 -12.69 -43.32 55.27
CA ARG A 15 -12.77 -43.47 56.74
C ARG A 15 -13.69 -42.42 57.38
N GLU A 16 -14.52 -42.86 58.33
CA GLU A 16 -15.45 -42.03 59.11
C GLU A 16 -14.75 -41.41 60.35
N ASN A 17 -13.73 -40.57 60.11
CA ASN A 17 -13.00 -39.85 61.16
C ASN A 17 -13.37 -38.35 61.18
N ASN A 18 -12.73 -37.54 62.04
CA ASN A 18 -12.80 -36.07 62.00
C ASN A 18 -12.41 -35.53 60.62
N THR A 19 -13.43 -35.21 59.80
CA THR A 19 -13.26 -34.68 58.44
C THR A 19 -13.67 -33.22 58.35
N TYR A 20 -12.88 -32.46 57.61
CA TYR A 20 -13.07 -31.04 57.32
C TYR A 20 -13.56 -30.89 55.88
N THR A 21 -14.49 -29.97 55.64
CA THR A 21 -14.97 -29.66 54.29
C THR A 21 -14.07 -28.60 53.68
N CYS A 22 -13.58 -28.83 52.46
CA CYS A 22 -13.02 -27.77 51.63
C CYS A 22 -14.17 -26.97 51.00
N GLU A 23 -14.23 -25.66 51.21
CA GLU A 23 -15.29 -24.81 50.62
C GLU A 23 -15.17 -24.71 49.09
N GLY A 24 -13.95 -24.75 48.56
CA GLY A 24 -13.71 -24.63 47.11
C GLY A 24 -14.24 -25.79 46.29
N CYS A 25 -13.94 -27.04 46.69
CA CYS A 25 -14.40 -28.24 45.97
C CYS A 25 -15.58 -28.96 46.64
N SER A 26 -16.06 -28.45 47.79
CA SER A 26 -17.14 -29.04 48.62
C SER A 26 -16.89 -30.48 49.11
N LYS A 27 -15.68 -31.03 48.94
CA LYS A 27 -15.29 -32.38 49.39
C LYS A 27 -14.81 -32.36 50.84
N ARG A 28 -15.01 -33.48 51.54
CA ARG A 28 -14.53 -33.67 52.92
C ARG A 28 -13.23 -34.46 52.95
N PHE A 29 -12.25 -34.02 53.73
CA PHE A 29 -10.96 -34.69 53.88
C PHE A 29 -10.64 -34.91 55.36
N CYS A 30 -9.98 -36.01 55.70
CA CYS A 30 -9.44 -36.19 57.05
C CYS A 30 -8.17 -35.35 57.24
N VAL A 31 -7.70 -35.24 58.49
CA VAL A 31 -6.48 -34.50 58.88
C VAL A 31 -5.25 -34.85 58.01
N ILE A 32 -5.17 -36.09 57.53
CA ILE A 32 -4.02 -36.57 56.74
C ILE A 32 -4.13 -36.15 55.26
N HIS A 33 -5.32 -36.18 54.66
CA HIS A 33 -5.49 -35.93 53.22
C HIS A 33 -5.84 -34.46 52.89
N ILE A 34 -6.19 -33.63 53.88
CA ILE A 34 -6.42 -32.19 53.66
C ILE A 34 -5.13 -31.45 53.26
N PRO A 35 -3.94 -31.70 53.86
CA PRO A 35 -2.69 -31.10 53.42
C PRO A 35 -2.30 -31.56 52.01
N GLU A 36 -2.52 -32.84 51.66
CA GLU A 36 -2.29 -33.36 50.30
C GLU A 36 -3.21 -32.70 49.26
N HIS A 37 -4.45 -32.37 49.63
CA HIS A 37 -5.34 -31.60 48.76
C HIS A 37 -4.81 -30.19 48.54
N HIS A 38 -4.37 -29.50 49.59
CA HIS A 38 -3.76 -28.18 49.47
C HIS A 38 -2.45 -28.20 48.68
N GLN A 39 -1.65 -29.25 48.83
CA GLN A 39 -0.42 -29.42 48.05
C GLN A 39 -0.73 -29.50 46.56
N ARG A 40 -1.73 -30.29 46.15
CA ARG A 40 -2.16 -30.37 44.75
C ARG A 40 -2.66 -29.03 44.20
N LEU A 41 -3.40 -28.25 45.00
CA LEU A 41 -3.83 -26.91 44.59
C LEU A 41 -2.64 -25.95 44.42
N ASN A 42 -1.62 -26.09 45.27
CA ASN A 42 -0.39 -25.30 45.15
C ASN A 42 0.40 -25.68 43.90
N GLU A 43 0.48 -26.98 43.58
CA GLU A 43 1.07 -27.48 42.32
C GLU A 43 0.32 -26.93 41.09
N GLU A 44 -1.03 -26.96 41.09
CA GLU A 44 -1.84 -26.36 40.02
C GLU A 44 -1.58 -24.84 39.88
N LEU A 45 -1.46 -24.11 40.99
CA LEU A 45 -1.14 -22.69 40.95
C LEU A 45 0.26 -22.44 40.37
N HIS A 46 1.25 -23.27 40.71
CA HIS A 46 2.59 -23.18 40.12
C HIS A 46 2.53 -23.34 38.60
N HIS A 47 1.79 -24.32 38.08
CA HIS A 47 1.60 -24.48 36.64
C HIS A 47 0.95 -23.25 35.99
N ILE A 48 -0.07 -22.67 36.62
CA ILE A 48 -0.71 -21.43 36.11
C ILE A 48 0.30 -20.27 36.08
N VAL A 49 1.16 -20.15 37.09
CA VAL A 49 2.21 -19.12 37.14
C VAL A 49 3.24 -19.33 36.04
N ASP A 50 3.64 -20.57 35.79
CA ASP A 50 4.58 -20.92 34.71
C ASP A 50 3.98 -20.58 33.34
N ASP A 51 2.73 -20.99 33.08
CA ASP A 51 1.99 -20.65 31.85
C ASP A 51 1.87 -19.14 31.65
N TYR A 52 1.58 -18.39 32.72
CA TYR A 52 1.52 -16.93 32.69
C TYR A 52 2.87 -16.31 32.32
N ASN A 53 3.97 -16.80 32.90
CA ASN A 53 5.31 -16.29 32.62
C ASN A 53 5.70 -16.57 31.17
N GLU A 54 5.46 -17.78 30.65
CA GLU A 54 5.70 -18.12 29.26
C GLU A 54 4.87 -17.23 28.32
N PHE A 55 3.58 -17.03 28.62
CA PHE A 55 2.72 -16.17 27.83
C PHE A 55 3.20 -14.70 27.82
N LYS A 56 3.67 -14.21 28.98
CA LYS A 56 4.24 -12.86 29.10
C LYS A 56 5.53 -12.72 28.28
N GLU A 57 6.39 -13.73 28.26
CA GLU A 57 7.58 -13.75 27.42
C GLU A 57 7.22 -13.69 25.93
N ARG A 58 6.28 -14.53 25.47
CA ARG A 58 5.78 -14.51 24.09
C ARG A 58 5.21 -13.15 23.68
N ILE A 59 4.48 -12.46 24.58
CA ILE A 59 3.99 -11.09 24.32
C ILE A 59 5.15 -10.11 24.15
N ASN A 60 6.18 -10.20 25.00
CA ASN A 60 7.32 -9.29 24.92
C ASN A 60 8.14 -9.51 23.65
N GLU A 61 8.33 -10.76 23.24
CA GLU A 61 8.95 -11.11 21.95
C GLU A 61 8.15 -10.51 20.79
N GLN A 62 6.83 -10.74 20.74
CA GLN A 62 5.95 -10.18 19.72
C GLN A 62 6.03 -8.65 19.63
N LYS A 63 6.14 -7.95 20.76
CA LYS A 63 6.33 -6.50 20.78
C LYS A 63 7.67 -6.07 20.17
N GLN A 64 8.74 -6.83 20.38
CA GLN A 64 10.04 -6.55 19.76
C GLN A 64 9.99 -6.79 18.24
N TYR A 65 9.30 -7.84 17.79
CA TYR A 65 9.12 -8.12 16.35
C TYR A 65 8.12 -7.18 15.65
N SER A 66 7.34 -6.39 16.39
CA SER A 66 6.40 -5.43 15.78
C SER A 66 7.08 -4.34 14.94
N GLN A 67 8.37 -4.09 15.14
CA GLN A 67 9.17 -3.19 14.32
C GLN A 67 9.67 -3.83 13.02
N SER A 68 9.56 -5.16 12.87
CA SER A 68 10.00 -5.92 11.70
C SER A 68 8.84 -6.51 10.91
N TYR A 69 7.63 -5.96 11.03
CA TYR A 69 6.49 -6.48 10.27
C TYR A 69 6.76 -6.29 8.77
N THR A 70 6.84 -7.42 8.08
CA THR A 70 6.92 -7.52 6.62
C THR A 70 5.85 -6.68 5.91
N VAL A 71 4.71 -6.44 6.55
CA VAL A 71 3.63 -5.57 6.04
C VAL A 71 4.05 -4.10 5.98
N ILE A 72 4.81 -3.58 6.96
CA ILE A 72 5.32 -2.20 6.92
C ILE A 72 6.34 -2.06 5.80
N GLU A 73 7.24 -3.03 5.65
CA GLU A 73 8.16 -3.05 4.50
C GLU A 73 7.42 -3.13 3.17
N GLN A 74 6.34 -3.90 3.08
CA GLN A 74 5.50 -3.96 1.88
C GLN A 74 4.84 -2.61 1.59
N ILE A 75 4.35 -1.89 2.60
CA ILE A 75 3.81 -0.53 2.44
C ILE A 75 4.88 0.42 1.92
N ASP A 76 6.09 0.37 2.50
CA ASP A 76 7.21 1.21 2.06
C ASP A 76 7.63 0.90 0.62
N GLN A 77 7.67 -0.39 0.24
CA GLN A 77 7.96 -0.79 -1.13
C GLN A 77 6.86 -0.35 -2.10
N TRP A 78 5.59 -0.50 -1.72
CA TRP A 78 4.46 -0.03 -2.51
C TRP A 78 4.53 1.48 -2.73
N GLY A 79 4.88 2.25 -1.70
CA GLY A 79 5.13 3.69 -1.81
C GLY A 79 6.25 4.04 -2.79
N LYS A 80 7.40 3.36 -2.68
CA LYS A 80 8.54 3.54 -3.60
C LYS A 80 8.17 3.25 -5.05
N VAL A 81 7.55 2.10 -5.30
CA VAL A 81 7.13 1.67 -6.66
C VAL A 81 6.13 2.66 -7.25
N SER A 82 5.16 3.13 -6.47
CA SER A 82 4.15 4.08 -6.92
C SER A 82 4.76 5.41 -7.35
N ILE A 83 5.70 5.95 -6.56
CA ILE A 83 6.42 7.19 -6.89
C ILE A 83 7.19 7.04 -8.21
N GLU A 84 7.88 5.91 -8.41
CA GLU A 84 8.63 5.67 -9.64
C GLU A 84 7.70 5.53 -10.86
N LYS A 85 6.56 4.84 -10.73
CA LYS A 85 5.55 4.77 -11.80
C LYS A 85 5.05 6.18 -12.20
N ILE A 86 4.77 7.04 -11.23
CA ILE A 86 4.32 8.43 -11.48
C ILE A 86 5.40 9.22 -12.21
N LYS A 87 6.65 9.14 -11.74
CA LYS A 87 7.78 9.83 -12.39
C LYS A 87 7.98 9.35 -13.83
N GLN A 88 7.92 8.05 -14.06
CA GLN A 88 8.06 7.47 -15.39
C GLN A 88 6.94 7.95 -16.32
N LYS A 89 5.68 7.90 -15.89
CA LYS A 89 4.56 8.37 -16.71
C LYS A 89 4.67 9.86 -17.06
N ALA A 90 5.13 10.68 -16.11
CA ALA A 90 5.36 12.09 -16.34
C ALA A 90 6.55 12.34 -17.29
N LYS A 91 7.58 11.48 -17.27
CA LYS A 91 8.69 11.53 -18.22
C LYS A 91 8.22 11.16 -19.62
N ASP A 92 7.53 10.03 -19.77
CA ASP A 92 7.02 9.55 -21.07
C ASP A 92 6.12 10.59 -21.73
N SER A 93 5.24 11.24 -20.94
CA SER A 93 4.34 12.28 -21.43
C SER A 93 5.11 13.51 -21.95
N ARG A 94 6.18 13.93 -21.26
CA ARG A 94 7.04 15.02 -21.73
C ARG A 94 7.76 14.66 -23.02
N GLU A 95 8.33 13.46 -23.09
CA GLU A 95 9.03 12.97 -24.28
C GLU A 95 8.10 12.90 -25.49
N MET A 96 6.86 12.45 -25.31
CA MET A 96 5.83 12.44 -26.35
C MET A 96 5.52 13.86 -26.88
N ILE A 97 5.34 14.83 -25.98
CA ILE A 97 5.08 16.23 -26.36
C ILE A 97 6.28 16.81 -27.11
N ILE A 98 7.51 16.59 -26.62
CA ILE A 98 8.74 17.07 -27.26
C ILE A 98 8.88 16.45 -28.66
N GLY A 99 8.66 15.15 -28.82
CA GLY A 99 8.73 14.49 -30.13
C GLY A 99 7.67 15.02 -31.10
N SER A 100 6.48 15.33 -30.61
CA SER A 100 5.41 15.95 -31.41
C SER A 100 5.78 17.37 -31.85
N LEU A 101 6.37 18.17 -30.95
CA LEU A 101 6.87 19.52 -31.26
C LEU A 101 7.98 19.47 -32.31
N GLN A 102 8.94 18.56 -32.17
CA GLN A 102 10.01 18.37 -33.15
C GLN A 102 9.47 18.02 -34.52
N THR A 103 8.46 17.12 -34.58
CA THR A 103 7.81 16.76 -35.84
C THR A 103 7.13 17.97 -36.48
N CYS A 104 6.37 18.74 -35.71
CA CYS A 104 5.74 19.98 -36.20
C CYS A 104 6.77 20.99 -36.74
N ILE A 105 7.90 21.16 -36.03
CA ILE A 105 8.98 22.07 -36.46
C ILE A 105 9.59 21.59 -37.78
N ASN A 106 9.83 20.28 -37.93
CA ASN A 106 10.38 19.72 -39.18
C ASN A 106 9.42 19.91 -40.37
N ASP A 107 8.11 19.79 -40.14
CA ASP A 107 7.08 20.04 -41.16
C ASP A 107 7.07 21.52 -41.57
N ILE A 108 7.16 22.43 -40.60
CA ILE A 108 7.28 23.88 -40.83
C ILE A 108 8.54 24.18 -41.64
N GLU A 109 9.68 23.61 -41.27
CA GLU A 109 10.96 23.77 -41.99
C GLU A 109 10.85 23.26 -43.43
N THR A 110 10.17 22.14 -43.65
CA THR A 110 9.94 21.60 -45.00
C THR A 110 9.09 22.54 -45.84
N LYS A 111 7.98 23.06 -45.30
CA LYS A 111 7.12 24.06 -45.98
C LYS A 111 7.88 25.34 -46.28
N PHE A 112 8.70 25.80 -45.34
CA PHE A 112 9.52 27.00 -45.51
C PHE A 112 10.57 26.83 -46.61
N ASN A 113 11.25 25.69 -46.64
CA ASN A 113 12.24 25.37 -47.67
C ASN A 113 11.60 25.25 -49.07
N ASP A 114 10.39 24.70 -49.17
CA ASP A 114 9.65 24.66 -50.42
C ASP A 114 9.25 26.07 -50.90
N LEU A 115 8.74 26.91 -50.00
CA LEU A 115 8.43 28.31 -50.30
C LEU A 115 9.68 29.07 -50.79
N ASN A 116 10.83 28.84 -50.15
CA ASN A 116 12.10 29.44 -50.57
C ASN A 116 12.50 29.00 -52.00
N LYS A 117 12.34 27.73 -52.35
CA LYS A 117 12.59 27.24 -53.72
C LYS A 117 11.67 27.93 -54.74
N GLN A 118 10.39 28.08 -54.42
CA GLN A 118 9.43 28.78 -55.29
C GLN A 118 9.84 30.25 -55.50
N ILE A 119 10.25 30.95 -54.44
CA ILE A 119 10.75 32.33 -54.51
C ILE A 119 11.98 32.40 -55.43
N GLN A 120 12.96 31.51 -55.24
CA GLN A 120 14.17 31.48 -56.05
C GLN A 120 13.87 31.23 -57.55
N GLN A 121 12.94 30.31 -57.85
CA GLN A 121 12.54 30.03 -59.23
C GLN A 121 11.93 31.26 -59.91
N LEU A 122 11.01 31.96 -59.24
CA LEU A 122 10.39 33.18 -59.75
C LEU A 122 11.41 34.30 -59.97
N GLN A 123 12.40 34.42 -59.07
CA GLN A 123 13.49 35.39 -59.21
C GLN A 123 14.38 35.09 -60.43
N ILE A 124 14.75 33.82 -60.62
CA ILE A 124 15.60 33.39 -61.76
C ILE A 124 14.87 33.58 -63.08
N GLN A 125 13.59 33.21 -63.14
CA GLN A 125 12.77 33.32 -64.34
C GLN A 125 12.34 34.77 -64.60
N ASN A 126 12.42 35.65 -63.58
CA ASN A 126 11.88 37.00 -63.58
C ASN A 126 10.40 37.05 -64.03
N ASP A 127 9.65 36.01 -63.69
CA ASP A 127 8.28 35.76 -64.13
C ASP A 127 7.36 35.71 -62.91
N PHE A 128 6.94 36.89 -62.44
CA PHE A 128 6.05 37.03 -61.31
C PHE A 128 5.04 38.15 -61.54
N ASN A 129 3.84 37.97 -61.03
CA ASN A 129 2.78 38.98 -61.00
C ASN A 129 2.16 39.09 -59.60
N GLU A 130 1.15 39.94 -59.45
CA GLU A 130 0.48 40.19 -58.18
C GLU A 130 -0.14 38.92 -57.57
N ILE A 131 -0.57 37.97 -58.39
CA ILE A 131 -1.12 36.68 -57.94
C ILE A 131 -0.02 35.86 -57.28
N ASN A 132 1.16 35.73 -57.91
CA ASN A 132 2.31 35.05 -57.33
C ASN A 132 2.72 35.70 -56.00
N LEU A 133 2.84 37.03 -55.98
CA LEU A 133 3.26 37.77 -54.78
C LEU A 133 2.25 37.62 -53.62
N ASN A 134 0.95 37.65 -53.92
CA ASN A 134 -0.09 37.47 -52.92
C ASN A 134 -0.13 36.03 -52.39
N TYR A 135 0.07 35.05 -53.26
CA TYR A 135 0.21 33.64 -52.86
C TYR A 135 1.39 33.44 -51.90
N LEU A 136 2.59 33.94 -52.26
CA LEU A 136 3.78 33.83 -51.42
C LEU A 136 3.58 34.49 -50.04
N ARG A 137 2.99 35.69 -50.00
CA ARG A 137 2.66 36.37 -48.74
C ARG A 137 1.69 35.56 -47.88
N ASN A 138 0.66 34.99 -48.49
CA ASN A 138 -0.31 34.16 -47.77
C ASN A 138 0.31 32.89 -47.20
N GLN A 139 1.18 32.21 -47.96
CA GLN A 139 1.88 31.03 -47.48
C GLN A 139 2.85 31.36 -46.34
N LEU A 140 3.59 32.46 -46.46
CA LEU A 140 4.48 32.94 -45.40
C LEU A 140 3.71 33.25 -44.10
N ARG A 141 2.54 33.90 -44.22
CA ARG A 141 1.65 34.15 -43.08
C ARG A 141 1.18 32.85 -42.41
N LYS A 142 0.73 31.86 -43.19
CA LYS A 142 0.29 30.56 -42.63
C LYS A 142 1.43 29.85 -41.89
N ILE A 143 2.62 29.81 -42.49
CA ILE A 143 3.82 29.22 -41.86
C ILE A 143 4.14 29.95 -40.54
N THR A 144 3.98 31.28 -40.51
CA THR A 144 4.17 32.09 -39.30
C THR A 144 3.11 31.78 -38.22
N GLU A 145 1.86 31.59 -38.62
CA GLU A 145 0.76 31.21 -37.70
C GLU A 145 1.00 29.83 -37.10
N GLU A 146 1.39 28.84 -37.92
CA GLU A 146 1.73 27.49 -37.47
C GLU A 146 2.94 27.49 -36.51
N LEU A 147 3.96 28.32 -36.78
CA LEU A 147 5.12 28.44 -35.90
C LEU A 147 4.78 29.04 -34.52
N ASN A 148 3.86 30.01 -34.47
CA ASN A 148 3.46 30.65 -33.23
C ASN A 148 2.49 29.79 -32.40
N ASN A 149 1.80 28.83 -33.02
CA ASN A 149 0.90 27.90 -32.35
C ASN A 149 1.12 26.47 -32.89
N PRO A 150 2.25 25.83 -32.55
CA PRO A 150 2.64 24.56 -33.17
C PRO A 150 1.73 23.38 -32.79
N LEU A 151 1.07 23.43 -31.63
CA LEU A 151 0.26 22.31 -31.13
C LEU A 151 -0.94 22.80 -30.31
N ASN A 152 -2.12 22.27 -30.61
CA ASN A 152 -3.30 22.37 -29.75
C ASN A 152 -3.41 21.10 -28.90
N ILE A 153 -2.45 20.90 -27.98
CA ILE A 153 -2.46 19.77 -27.03
C ILE A 153 -3.24 20.19 -25.79
N SER A 154 -4.27 19.40 -25.44
CA SER A 154 -5.00 19.52 -24.19
C SER A 154 -4.60 18.36 -23.28
N ILE A 155 -4.19 18.67 -22.05
CA ILE A 155 -4.03 17.67 -20.99
C ILE A 155 -5.43 17.47 -20.40
N GLN A 156 -5.95 16.25 -20.54
CA GLN A 156 -7.17 15.85 -19.87
C GLN A 156 -6.80 14.96 -18.69
N GLU A 157 -7.31 15.29 -17.51
CA GLU A 157 -7.27 14.37 -16.39
C GLU A 157 -8.23 13.22 -16.67
N ASP A 158 -7.72 11.99 -16.62
CA ASP A 158 -8.56 10.80 -16.60
C ASP A 158 -9.20 10.72 -15.20
N PRO A 159 -10.54 10.75 -15.08
CA PRO A 159 -11.20 10.65 -13.78
C PRO A 159 -11.09 9.25 -13.18
N GLN A 160 -10.61 8.24 -13.91
CA GLN A 160 -10.35 6.92 -13.34
C GLN A 160 -9.07 6.95 -12.51
N SER A 161 -9.22 6.55 -11.24
CA SER A 161 -8.13 6.64 -10.28
C SER A 161 -6.96 5.76 -10.72
N PHE A 162 -5.79 6.37 -10.88
CA PHE A 162 -4.50 5.69 -11.05
C PHE A 162 -4.23 4.63 -9.97
N ILE A 163 -4.93 4.73 -8.83
CA ILE A 163 -4.83 3.82 -7.68
C ILE A 163 -5.48 2.45 -7.97
N SER A 164 -6.37 2.34 -8.94
CA SER A 164 -7.09 1.10 -9.23
C SER A 164 -6.20 0.00 -9.84
N ASP A 165 -5.05 0.38 -10.42
CA ASP A 165 -4.14 -0.48 -11.19
C ASP A 165 -2.75 -0.68 -10.52
N ILE A 166 -2.58 -0.28 -9.25
CA ILE A 166 -1.32 -0.45 -8.50
C ILE A 166 -1.40 -1.60 -7.51
#